data_AF-A0AA97ANE3-F1
#
_entry.id   AF-A0AA97ANE3-F1
#
_cell.length_a   1.000
_cell.length_b   1.000
_cell.length_c   1.000
_cell.angle_alpha   90.00
_cell.angle_beta   90.00
_cell.angle_gamma   90.00
#
_symmetry.space_group_name_H-M   'P 1'
#
loop_
_entity.id
_entity.type
_entity.pdbx_description
1 polymer ?
#
loop_
_entity_poly.entity_id
_entity_poly.type
_entity_poly.pdbx_seq_one_letter_code
_entity_poly.pdbx_strand_id
1 'polypeptide(L)'
;MSLRPRSGEQVPSLTARVARASNPGGTTAIWVRDRQDGLWRDEDFADWYPRDGRPGLSPTQLATVCVLQFLLGLSDRQAAESVRCRIDFTYAMAMELDDPGFHHSVLADFRDRLAEDGRADRLLDLQAQDQNPRHRKRRRPAPGTPLPARSSPHVRSSRPGSAPDHGAELPP
;
A
#
# COMPACT_ATOMS: atom_id res chain seq x y z
N MET A 1 7.59 -19.16 3.61
CA MET A 1 7.83 -17.71 3.44
C MET A 1 7.99 -17.07 4.82
N SER A 2 8.79 -16.01 4.95
CA SER A 2 8.92 -15.17 6.16
C SER A 2 8.17 -13.86 5.97
N LEU A 3 7.76 -13.31 7.11
CA LEU A 3 7.19 -12.00 7.26
C LEU A 3 8.31 -10.97 7.21
N ARG A 4 8.42 -10.29 6.08
CA ARG A 4 8.95 -8.93 6.11
C ARG A 4 7.86 -8.01 5.62
N PRO A 5 7.53 -6.94 6.36
CA PRO A 5 6.59 -5.95 5.89
C PRO A 5 7.19 -5.33 4.63
N ARG A 6 6.65 -5.68 3.46
CA ARG A 6 6.65 -4.74 2.34
C ARG A 6 5.70 -3.65 2.77
N SER A 7 6.15 -2.40 2.75
CA SER A 7 5.36 -1.22 3.15
C SER A 7 4.16 -1.02 2.21
N GLY A 8 3.18 -1.92 2.29
CA GLY A 8 1.87 -1.84 1.66
C GLY A 8 0.93 -0.89 2.41
N GLU A 9 1.43 -0.23 3.46
CA GLU A 9 0.72 0.77 4.25
C GLU A 9 0.33 1.98 3.38
N GLN A 10 1.18 2.35 2.42
CA GLN A 10 0.93 3.45 1.50
C GLN A 10 1.01 2.98 0.05
N VAL A 11 -0.01 3.32 -0.75
CA VAL A 11 -0.01 3.05 -2.19
C VAL A 11 1.01 3.97 -2.86
N PRO A 12 1.92 3.45 -3.70
CA PRO A 12 2.82 4.28 -4.49
C PRO A 12 2.07 5.35 -5.28
N SER A 13 2.58 6.58 -5.30
CA SER A 13 1.85 7.73 -5.86
C SER A 13 1.49 7.55 -7.33
N LEU A 14 2.35 6.88 -8.09
CA LEU A 14 2.10 6.56 -9.49
C LEU A 14 0.95 5.56 -9.63
N THR A 15 0.98 4.46 -8.88
CA THR A 15 -0.09 3.46 -8.84
C THR A 15 -1.43 4.10 -8.47
N ALA A 16 -1.45 4.94 -7.43
CA ALA A 16 -2.66 5.64 -7.02
C ALA A 16 -3.24 6.52 -8.13
N ARG A 17 -2.39 7.33 -8.78
CA ARG A 17 -2.82 8.22 -9.86
C ARG A 17 -3.39 7.44 -11.05
N VAL A 18 -2.69 6.40 -11.51
CA VAL A 18 -3.13 5.61 -12.67
C VAL A 18 -4.40 4.83 -12.34
N ALA A 19 -4.49 4.20 -11.16
CA ALA A 19 -5.68 3.46 -10.76
C ALA A 19 -6.95 4.32 -10.71
N ARG A 20 -6.85 5.53 -10.15
CA ARG A 20 -7.98 6.48 -10.09
C ARG A 20 -8.35 7.02 -11.46
N ALA A 21 -7.36 7.31 -12.31
CA ALA A 21 -7.60 7.78 -13.67
C ALA A 21 -8.28 6.71 -14.54
N SER A 22 -7.86 5.45 -14.43
CA SER A 22 -8.44 4.32 -15.18
C SER A 22 -9.81 3.87 -14.65
N ASN A 23 -10.13 4.19 -13.39
CA ASN A 23 -11.38 3.77 -12.73
C ASN A 23 -12.08 4.97 -12.06
N PRO A 24 -12.60 5.94 -12.84
CA PRO A 24 -13.17 7.16 -12.30
C PRO A 24 -14.42 6.92 -11.44
N GLY A 25 -15.18 5.85 -11.74
CA GLY A 25 -16.32 5.41 -10.91
C GLY A 25 -15.93 4.55 -9.71
N GLY A 26 -14.64 4.24 -9.55
CA GLY A 26 -14.15 3.24 -8.60
C GLY A 26 -14.42 1.79 -9.05
N THR A 27 -13.86 0.85 -8.30
CA THR A 27 -14.13 -0.59 -8.43
C THR A 27 -14.24 -1.21 -7.05
N THR A 28 -14.71 -2.46 -6.96
CA THR A 28 -14.69 -3.23 -5.71
C THR A 28 -13.29 -3.28 -5.10
N ALA A 29 -12.24 -3.43 -5.91
CA ALA A 29 -10.85 -3.47 -5.44
C ALA A 29 -10.42 -2.14 -4.78
N ILE A 30 -10.74 -1.02 -5.43
CA ILE A 30 -10.48 0.32 -4.86
C ILE A 30 -11.28 0.53 -3.58
N TRP A 31 -12.55 0.13 -3.56
CA TRP A 31 -13.42 0.27 -2.40
C TRP A 31 -12.93 -0.54 -1.19
N VAL A 32 -12.51 -1.79 -1.43
CA VAL A 32 -11.96 -2.66 -0.37
C VAL A 32 -10.73 -2.01 0.22
N ARG A 33 -9.80 -1.53 -0.62
CA ARG A 33 -8.58 -0.86 -0.17
C ARG A 33 -8.85 0.40 0.64
N ASP A 34 -9.71 1.28 0.14
CA ASP A 34 -10.03 2.55 0.80
C ASP A 34 -10.67 2.35 2.18
N ARG A 35 -11.32 1.20 2.40
CA ARG A 35 -11.93 0.82 3.68
C ARG A 35 -11.10 -0.17 4.49
N GLN A 36 -9.94 -0.57 3.99
CA GLN A 36 -9.07 -1.53 4.65
C GLN A 36 -8.31 -0.93 5.85
N ASP A 37 -8.59 0.32 6.23
CA ASP A 37 -7.86 1.04 7.27
C ASP A 37 -7.87 0.26 8.61
N GLY A 38 -6.76 -0.43 8.87
CA GLY A 38 -6.54 -1.21 10.08
C GLY A 38 -7.27 -2.55 10.17
N LEU A 39 -7.84 -3.09 9.07
CA LEU A 39 -8.47 -4.41 9.12
C LEU A 39 -7.45 -5.46 9.58
N TRP A 40 -6.42 -5.71 8.80
CA TRP A 40 -5.37 -6.63 9.23
C TRP A 40 -4.00 -5.96 9.17
N ARG A 41 -3.14 -6.38 10.08
CA ARG A 41 -1.71 -6.08 10.03
C ARG A 41 -0.95 -7.38 9.84
N ASP A 42 0.25 -7.28 9.29
CA ASP A 42 1.09 -8.47 9.08
C ASP A 42 1.39 -9.19 10.41
N GLU A 43 1.39 -8.47 11.53
CA GLU A 43 1.56 -9.05 12.87
C GLU A 43 0.39 -9.97 13.28
N ASP A 44 -0.82 -9.76 12.76
CA ASP A 44 -1.98 -10.62 13.05
C ASP A 44 -1.80 -12.03 12.45
N PHE A 45 -0.89 -12.16 11.48
CA PHE A 45 -0.52 -13.42 10.82
C PHE A 45 0.82 -13.98 11.32
N ALA A 46 1.44 -13.34 12.32
CA ALA A 46 2.82 -13.63 12.74
C ALA A 46 3.09 -15.11 13.00
N ASP A 47 2.15 -15.75 13.69
CA ASP A 47 2.28 -17.12 14.17
C ASP A 47 2.04 -18.18 13.07
N TRP A 48 1.58 -17.78 11.87
CA TRP A 48 1.32 -18.70 10.76
C TRP A 48 2.56 -18.94 9.89
N TYR A 49 3.60 -18.12 10.08
CA TYR A 49 4.80 -18.13 9.25
C TYR A 49 6.06 -18.31 10.10
N PRO A 50 7.01 -19.15 9.66
CA PRO A 50 8.30 -19.25 10.33
C PRO A 50 9.05 -17.92 10.20
N ARG A 51 9.66 -17.45 11.29
CA ARG A 51 10.39 -16.17 11.35
C ARG A 51 11.53 -16.08 10.34
N ASP A 52 12.17 -17.21 10.01
CA ASP A 52 13.39 -17.27 9.19
C ASP A 52 13.15 -17.71 7.72
N GLY A 53 11.91 -17.72 7.25
CA GLY A 53 11.60 -18.02 5.84
C GLY A 53 12.12 -17.01 4.79
N ARG A 54 11.95 -17.34 3.50
CA ARG A 54 12.25 -16.43 2.39
C ARG A 54 11.29 -15.22 2.35
N PRO A 55 11.76 -14.01 1.98
CA PRO A 55 10.90 -12.84 1.81
C PRO A 55 9.74 -13.15 0.86
N GLY A 56 8.51 -12.86 1.26
CA GLY A 56 7.30 -13.10 0.48
C GLY A 56 6.42 -11.87 0.36
N LEU A 57 5.23 -12.04 -0.22
CA LEU A 57 4.16 -11.05 -0.14
C LEU A 57 3.68 -10.92 1.30
N SER A 58 3.16 -9.73 1.63
CA SER A 58 2.54 -9.50 2.93
C SER A 58 1.31 -10.40 3.07
N PRO A 59 1.13 -11.09 4.21
CA PRO A 59 -0.11 -11.83 4.49
C PRO A 59 -1.35 -10.94 4.44
N THR A 60 -1.24 -9.66 4.83
CA THR A 60 -2.32 -8.69 4.69
C THR A 60 -2.70 -8.50 3.23
N GLN A 61 -1.72 -8.37 2.32
CA GLN A 61 -1.97 -8.31 0.87
C GLN A 61 -2.66 -9.59 0.37
N LEU A 62 -2.20 -10.76 0.79
CA LEU A 62 -2.82 -12.04 0.40
C LEU A 62 -4.25 -12.17 0.92
N ALA A 63 -4.51 -11.74 2.15
CA ALA A 63 -5.86 -11.66 2.71
C ALA A 63 -6.76 -10.70 1.90
N THR A 64 -6.23 -9.54 1.47
CA THR A 64 -6.95 -8.63 0.56
C THR A 64 -7.34 -9.34 -0.73
N VAL A 65 -6.41 -10.09 -1.33
CA VAL A 65 -6.71 -10.84 -2.57
C VAL A 65 -7.74 -11.91 -2.30
N CYS A 66 -7.70 -12.63 -1.19
CA CYS A 66 -8.74 -13.61 -0.83
C CYS A 66 -10.12 -12.95 -0.70
N VAL A 67 -10.22 -11.76 -0.10
CA VAL A 67 -11.49 -11.01 -0.04
C VAL A 67 -11.97 -10.64 -1.44
N LEU A 68 -11.09 -10.08 -2.27
CA LEU A 68 -11.45 -9.70 -3.64
C LEU A 68 -11.81 -10.91 -4.49
N GLN A 69 -11.10 -12.01 -4.31
CA GLN A 69 -11.36 -13.28 -4.94
C GLN A 69 -12.78 -13.76 -4.62
N PHE A 70 -13.16 -13.72 -3.34
CA PHE A 70 -14.50 -14.09 -2.89
C PHE A 70 -15.58 -13.14 -3.46
N LEU A 71 -15.40 -11.83 -3.30
CA LEU A 71 -16.37 -10.82 -3.73
C LEU A 71 -16.60 -10.81 -5.24
N LEU A 72 -15.58 -11.16 -6.03
CA LEU A 72 -15.63 -11.14 -7.49
C LEU A 72 -15.77 -12.54 -8.11
N GLY A 73 -15.92 -13.60 -7.30
CA GLY A 73 -16.11 -14.97 -7.78
C GLY A 73 -14.94 -15.52 -8.60
N LEU A 74 -13.70 -15.20 -8.22
CA LEU A 74 -12.49 -15.56 -8.98
C LEU A 74 -11.89 -16.90 -8.51
N SER A 75 -11.37 -17.68 -9.45
CA SER A 75 -10.42 -18.76 -9.13
C SER A 75 -9.06 -18.20 -8.70
N ASP A 76 -8.21 -19.01 -8.05
CA ASP A 76 -6.87 -18.57 -7.64
C ASP A 76 -6.03 -18.06 -8.82
N ARG A 77 -6.17 -18.72 -9.98
CA ARG A 77 -5.50 -18.30 -11.22
C ARG A 77 -6.02 -16.95 -11.71
N GLN A 78 -7.34 -16.75 -11.70
CA GLN A 78 -7.93 -15.46 -12.10
C GLN A 78 -7.60 -14.34 -11.13
N ALA A 79 -7.50 -14.64 -9.83
CA ALA A 79 -7.09 -13.67 -8.82
C ALA A 79 -5.62 -13.27 -9.00
N ALA A 80 -4.72 -14.23 -9.19
CA ALA A 80 -3.31 -13.96 -9.49
C ALA A 80 -3.13 -13.18 -10.80
N GLU A 81 -3.88 -13.55 -11.84
CA GLU A 81 -3.88 -12.81 -13.10
C GLU A 81 -4.44 -11.40 -12.96
N SER A 82 -5.48 -11.22 -12.14
CA SER A 82 -6.03 -9.90 -11.83
C SER A 82 -4.99 -9.00 -11.16
N VAL A 83 -4.18 -9.54 -10.24
CA VAL A 83 -3.06 -8.80 -9.62
C VAL A 83 -2.03 -8.37 -10.65
N ARG A 84 -1.74 -9.21 -11.64
CA ARG A 84 -0.76 -8.92 -12.70
C ARG A 84 -1.24 -7.89 -13.72
N CYS A 85 -2.52 -7.96 -14.09
CA CYS A 85 -3.01 -7.28 -15.29
C CYS A 85 -3.98 -6.14 -14.99
N ARG A 86 -4.52 -6.04 -13.77
CA ARG A 86 -5.50 -5.01 -13.43
C ARG A 86 -4.94 -4.00 -12.44
N ILE A 87 -4.92 -2.76 -12.89
CA ILE A 87 -4.46 -1.60 -12.11
C ILE A 87 -5.22 -1.43 -10.78
N ASP A 88 -6.50 -1.83 -10.71
CA ASP A 88 -7.29 -1.73 -9.50
C ASP A 88 -6.89 -2.76 -8.43
N PHE A 89 -6.41 -3.94 -8.85
CA PHE A 89 -5.81 -4.93 -7.94
C PHE A 89 -4.41 -4.51 -7.49
N THR A 90 -3.58 -3.99 -8.40
CA THR A 90 -2.26 -3.41 -8.04
C THR A 90 -2.42 -2.28 -7.01
N TYR A 91 -3.44 -1.42 -7.19
CA TYR A 91 -3.82 -0.40 -6.20
C TYR A 91 -4.23 -1.00 -4.87
N ALA A 92 -5.11 -2.01 -4.89
CA ALA A 92 -5.58 -2.64 -3.67
C ALA A 92 -4.45 -3.26 -2.86
N MET A 93 -3.44 -3.78 -3.54
CA MET A 93 -2.26 -4.37 -2.93
C MET A 93 -1.19 -3.33 -2.52
N ALA A 94 -1.30 -2.05 -2.88
CA ALA A 94 -0.21 -1.06 -2.78
C ALA A 94 1.09 -1.54 -3.43
N MET A 95 0.99 -2.07 -4.64
CA MET A 95 2.15 -2.51 -5.40
C MET A 95 2.63 -1.42 -6.35
N GLU A 96 3.91 -1.47 -6.70
CA GLU A 96 4.44 -0.72 -7.84
C GLU A 96 3.84 -1.25 -9.14
N LEU A 97 3.79 -0.42 -10.17
CA LEU A 97 3.21 -0.79 -11.47
C LEU A 97 4.03 -1.84 -12.23
N ASP A 98 5.31 -1.94 -11.94
CA ASP A 98 6.25 -2.89 -12.53
C ASP A 98 6.41 -4.16 -11.69
N ASP A 99 5.66 -4.31 -10.59
CA ASP A 99 5.70 -5.53 -9.79
C ASP A 99 5.09 -6.71 -10.60
N PRO A 100 5.83 -7.83 -10.75
CA PRO A 100 5.39 -8.96 -11.55
C PRO A 100 4.22 -9.74 -10.95
N GLY A 101 3.73 -9.37 -9.76
CA GLY A 101 2.70 -10.12 -9.07
C GLY A 101 3.24 -11.40 -8.44
N PHE A 102 2.39 -12.43 -8.38
CA PHE A 102 2.75 -13.71 -7.80
C PHE A 102 2.15 -14.88 -8.55
N HIS A 103 2.72 -16.06 -8.34
CA HIS A 103 2.18 -17.30 -8.87
C HIS A 103 0.97 -17.75 -8.04
N HIS A 104 -0.11 -18.17 -8.69
CA HIS A 104 -1.37 -18.58 -8.04
C HIS A 104 -1.23 -19.56 -6.86
N SER A 105 -0.21 -20.43 -6.85
CA SER A 105 0.07 -21.34 -5.73
C SER A 105 0.33 -20.61 -4.41
N VAL A 106 0.84 -19.38 -4.42
CA VAL A 106 1.05 -18.58 -3.21
C VAL A 106 -0.30 -18.29 -2.52
N LEU A 107 -1.36 -18.09 -3.31
CA LEU A 107 -2.71 -17.86 -2.78
C LEU A 107 -3.33 -19.16 -2.26
N ALA A 108 -3.10 -20.28 -2.95
CA ALA A 108 -3.52 -21.59 -2.48
C ALA A 108 -2.86 -21.94 -1.12
N ASP A 109 -1.53 -21.80 -1.02
CA ASP A 109 -0.78 -22.02 0.22
C ASP A 109 -1.27 -21.13 1.37
N PHE A 110 -1.64 -19.88 1.06
CA PHE A 110 -2.21 -18.96 2.04
C PHE A 110 -3.58 -19.43 2.53
N ARG A 111 -4.44 -19.88 1.61
CA ARG A 111 -5.78 -20.36 1.95
C ARG A 111 -5.76 -21.65 2.75
N ASP A 112 -4.83 -22.56 2.43
CA ASP A 112 -4.64 -23.78 3.22
C ASP A 112 -4.28 -23.42 4.67
N ARG A 113 -3.35 -22.48 4.86
CA ARG A 113 -3.01 -21.96 6.20
C ARG A 113 -4.18 -21.27 6.88
N LEU A 114 -5.03 -20.56 6.13
CA LEU A 114 -6.20 -19.85 6.67
C LEU A 114 -7.26 -20.85 7.19
N ALA A 115 -7.37 -22.02 6.56
CA ALA A 115 -8.32 -23.07 6.92
C ALA A 115 -7.87 -23.90 8.14
N GLU A 116 -6.59 -23.84 8.52
CA GLU A 116 -6.06 -24.56 9.69
C GLU A 116 -6.54 -23.93 11.02
N ASP A 117 -6.77 -24.78 12.03
CA ASP A 117 -6.93 -24.42 13.44
C ASP A 117 -7.92 -23.28 13.77
N GLY A 118 -8.96 -23.07 12.96
CA GLY A 118 -9.92 -21.97 13.14
C GLY A 118 -9.29 -20.58 12.98
N ARG A 119 -8.18 -20.47 12.24
CA ARG A 119 -7.44 -19.21 12.03
C ARG A 119 -8.31 -18.16 11.35
N ALA A 120 -9.16 -18.55 10.40
CA ALA A 120 -10.15 -17.66 9.80
C ALA A 120 -11.07 -17.03 10.85
N ASP A 121 -11.63 -17.84 11.76
CA ASP A 121 -12.53 -17.36 12.82
C ASP A 121 -11.81 -16.39 13.76
N ARG A 122 -10.57 -16.73 14.17
CA ARG A 122 -9.74 -15.83 14.99
C ARG A 122 -9.50 -14.49 14.31
N LEU A 123 -9.27 -14.49 12.99
CA LEU A 123 -9.04 -13.28 12.23
C LEU A 123 -10.29 -12.37 12.24
N LEU A 124 -11.48 -12.97 12.12
CA LEU A 124 -12.76 -12.28 12.19
C LEU A 124 -13.04 -11.75 13.61
N ASP A 125 -12.72 -12.53 14.65
CA ASP A 125 -12.88 -12.12 16.05
C ASP A 125 -12.01 -10.92 16.40
N LEU A 126 -10.76 -10.89 15.92
CA LEU A 126 -9.86 -9.75 16.10
C LEU A 126 -10.46 -8.45 15.50
N GLN A 127 -11.18 -8.56 14.38
CA GLN A 127 -11.88 -7.41 13.79
C GLN A 127 -13.06 -6.95 14.63
N ALA A 128 -13.88 -7.90 15.08
CA ALA A 128 -15.03 -7.59 15.91
C ALA A 128 -14.62 -6.89 17.23
N GLN A 129 -13.49 -7.30 17.80
CA GLN A 129 -12.94 -6.71 19.03
C GLN A 129 -12.39 -5.30 18.82
N ASP A 130 -11.73 -5.01 17.69
CA ASP A 130 -11.16 -3.68 17.44
C ASP A 130 -12.19 -2.63 17.02
N GLN A 131 -13.33 -3.06 16.47
CA GLN A 131 -14.47 -2.17 16.21
C GLN A 131 -15.14 -1.66 17.50
N ASN A 132 -14.76 -2.18 18.68
CA ASN A 132 -15.18 -1.61 19.96
C ASN A 132 -14.42 -0.29 20.22
N PRO A 133 -15.12 0.86 20.40
CA PRO A 133 -14.49 2.16 20.58
C PRO A 133 -13.55 2.25 21.80
N ARG A 134 -13.66 1.32 22.76
CA ARG A 134 -12.75 1.21 23.92
C ARG A 134 -11.35 0.69 23.55
N HIS A 135 -11.22 -0.14 22.52
CA HIS A 135 -9.95 -0.76 22.11
C HIS A 135 -9.17 0.07 21.08
N ARG A 136 -9.88 0.86 20.25
CA ARG A 136 -9.27 1.76 19.25
C ARG A 136 -8.29 2.79 19.84
N LYS A 137 -8.48 3.23 21.10
CA LYS A 137 -7.55 4.15 21.79
C LYS A 137 -6.17 3.53 22.07
N ARG A 138 -6.04 2.20 22.13
CA ARG A 138 -4.78 1.50 22.43
C ARG A 138 -3.94 1.17 21.18
N ARG A 139 -4.50 1.29 19.97
CA ARG A 139 -3.84 0.94 18.69
C ARG A 139 -3.22 2.11 17.92
N ARG A 140 -3.24 3.34 18.46
CA ARG A 140 -2.47 4.47 17.87
C ARG A 140 -0.97 4.15 17.97
N PRO A 141 -0.19 4.31 16.90
CA PRO A 141 1.26 4.32 17.03
C PRO A 141 1.66 5.46 17.97
N ALA A 142 2.72 5.25 18.75
CA ALA A 142 3.31 6.29 19.59
C ALA A 142 3.57 7.55 18.74
N PRO A 143 3.34 8.77 19.27
CA PRO A 143 3.62 9.99 18.54
C PRO A 143 5.09 9.98 18.10
N GLY A 144 5.27 10.23 16.80
CA GLY A 144 6.46 9.85 16.06
C GLY A 144 7.77 10.44 16.56
N THR A 145 8.84 9.77 16.18
CA THR A 145 10.17 10.35 16.04
C THR A 145 10.05 11.71 15.33
N PRO A 146 10.65 12.79 15.83
CA PRO A 146 10.53 14.10 15.20
C PRO A 146 11.08 14.03 13.77
N LEU A 147 10.29 14.48 12.79
CA LEU A 147 10.81 14.83 11.48
C LEU A 147 11.92 15.86 11.66
N PRO A 148 13.11 15.71 11.01
CA PRO A 148 14.06 16.81 10.95
C PRO A 148 13.38 18.01 10.28
N ALA A 149 13.56 19.17 10.90
CA ALA A 149 12.94 20.43 10.52
C ALA A 149 13.12 20.72 9.03
N ARG A 150 12.04 21.17 8.40
CA ARG A 150 12.05 21.79 7.07
C ARG A 150 13.04 22.95 7.06
N SER A 151 14.18 22.77 6.42
CA SER A 151 15.04 23.87 6.01
C SER A 151 14.68 24.25 4.57
N SER A 152 13.99 25.38 4.39
CA SER A 152 13.99 26.18 3.15
C SER A 152 13.29 27.51 3.40
N PRO A 153 13.64 28.63 2.73
CA PRO A 153 14.78 28.87 1.82
C PRO A 153 15.59 30.13 2.19
N HIS A 154 16.92 30.10 2.02
CA HIS A 154 17.69 31.35 1.90
C HIS A 154 17.66 31.82 0.44
N VAL A 155 16.69 32.67 0.11
CA VAL A 155 16.81 33.61 -1.00
C VAL A 155 17.79 34.69 -0.58
N ARG A 156 19.00 34.68 -1.16
CA ARG A 156 19.92 35.80 -1.03
C ARG A 156 19.54 36.83 -2.09
N SER A 157 18.87 37.89 -1.63
CA SER A 157 18.65 39.12 -2.37
C SER A 157 20.00 39.79 -2.67
N SER A 158 20.40 39.81 -3.94
CA SER A 158 21.40 40.77 -4.43
C SER A 158 20.66 41.98 -4.97
N ARG A 159 20.84 43.13 -4.31
CA ARG A 159 20.27 44.44 -4.71
C ARG A 159 20.94 44.99 -5.99
N PRO A 160 20.28 45.95 -6.67
CA PRO A 160 20.72 46.51 -7.94
C PRO A 160 21.79 47.60 -7.73
N GLY A 161 22.76 47.66 -8.63
CA GLY A 161 23.78 48.71 -8.73
C GLY A 161 23.75 49.34 -10.11
N SER A 162 23.68 50.66 -10.13
CA SER A 162 23.33 51.56 -11.23
C SER A 162 24.22 51.50 -12.48
N ALA A 163 23.63 51.82 -13.63
CA ALA A 163 24.32 52.30 -14.82
C ALA A 163 25.06 53.63 -14.54
N PRO A 164 26.02 54.02 -15.40
CA PRO A 164 25.59 54.96 -16.43
C PRO A 164 26.12 54.67 -17.85
N ASP A 165 25.25 55.12 -18.75
CA ASP A 165 25.36 55.61 -20.12
C ASP A 165 26.76 55.99 -20.66
N HIS A 166 26.99 55.59 -21.92
CA HIS A 166 27.71 56.22 -23.04
C HIS A 166 28.20 55.08 -23.95
N GLY A 167 28.02 55.04 -25.27
CA GLY A 167 27.57 55.97 -26.29
C GLY A 167 27.85 55.26 -27.63
N ALA A 168 27.10 55.64 -28.67
CA ALA A 168 27.21 55.34 -30.11
C ALA A 168 28.32 54.41 -30.64
N GLU A 169 27.99 53.47 -31.54
CA GLU A 169 28.01 53.68 -32.99
C GLU A 169 27.67 52.38 -33.77
N LEU A 170 26.94 52.55 -34.87
CA LEU A 170 26.59 51.61 -35.96
C LEU A 170 26.87 52.43 -37.24
N PRO A 171 26.97 51.82 -38.44
CA PRO A 171 27.90 50.83 -38.96
C PRO A 171 28.73 51.50 -40.10
N PRO A 172 29.15 50.89 -41.24
CA PRO A 172 28.39 49.99 -42.13
C PRO A 172 28.81 48.51 -42.12
#